data_AF-A0A836BK41-F1
#
_entry.id   AF-A0A836BK41-F1
#
_cell.length_a   1.000
_cell.length_b   1.000
_cell.length_c   1.000
_cell.angle_alpha   90.00
_cell.angle_beta   90.00
_cell.angle_gamma   90.00
#
_symmetry.space_group_name_H-M   'P 1'
#
loop_
_entity.id
_entity.type
_entity.pdbx_description
1 polymer ?
#
loop_
_entity_poly.entity_id
_entity_poly.type
_entity_poly.pdbx_seq_one_letter_code
_entity_poly.pdbx_strand_id
1 'polypeptide(L)'
;MGRETRPIPDSLAFTSQPFIEGLTWNRDACLSLVNSTGIKLKDGERWRVPAELNEDEKRTLIEAITKYTLKKNATEIIQELIGYTYSFPREDPRSFLRDGRDFSTLLNSCGRINKAGVGIGICMGDRNKMLREAENILTKYRKMIRDYMNILGNERWRISDSKYCVMVNGEGVIPETMTGTISSLIAGSPKNSGKIVILRTNGEEGTIKFSSRKSIGCKSNVNLSELMRQGAEKFEGVGGGHKSAAGARITKDKLDEFLDYLEANVINVQSSSNN
;
A
#
# COMPACT_ATOMS: atom_id res chain seq x y z
N MET A 1 6.07 9.26 -1.33
CA MET A 1 4.65 9.72 -1.19
C MET A 1 4.67 11.07 -0.49
N GLY A 2 3.79 12.02 -0.83
CA GLY A 2 3.77 13.34 -0.18
C GLY A 2 4.82 14.30 -0.74
N ARG A 3 5.01 14.32 -2.06
CA ARG A 3 6.03 15.15 -2.72
C ARG A 3 5.82 16.64 -2.44
N GLU A 4 4.58 17.05 -2.34
CA GLU A 4 4.16 18.44 -2.09
C GLU A 4 3.85 18.70 -0.60
N THR A 5 3.47 17.66 0.15
CA THR A 5 2.77 17.83 1.44
C THR A 5 3.51 17.27 2.65
N ARG A 6 4.59 16.50 2.46
CA ARG A 6 5.34 15.87 3.56
C ARG A 6 6.76 16.40 3.64
N PRO A 7 7.28 16.61 4.87
CA PRO A 7 8.71 16.84 5.06
C PRO A 7 9.53 15.73 4.39
N ILE A 8 10.72 16.06 3.89
CA ILE A 8 11.59 15.10 3.18
C ILE A 8 11.80 13.79 3.97
N PRO A 9 12.13 13.80 5.28
CA PRO A 9 12.31 12.56 6.05
C PRO A 9 11.03 11.73 6.14
N ASP A 10 9.88 12.39 6.31
CA ASP A 10 8.58 11.75 6.35
C ASP A 10 8.21 11.14 4.99
N SER A 11 8.45 11.85 3.87
CA SER A 11 8.22 11.30 2.52
C SER A 11 9.05 10.02 2.29
N LEU A 12 10.31 10.01 2.74
CA LEU A 12 11.19 8.84 2.63
C LEU A 12 10.69 7.68 3.50
N ALA A 13 10.33 7.94 4.76
CA ALA A 13 9.80 6.92 5.66
C ALA A 13 8.48 6.30 5.15
N PHE A 14 7.66 7.08 4.44
CA PHE A 14 6.41 6.59 3.83
C PHE A 14 6.60 5.96 2.43
N THR A 15 7.83 5.75 1.98
CA THR A 15 8.11 5.10 0.69
C THR A 15 8.15 3.58 0.88
N SER A 16 7.06 2.90 0.52
CA SER A 16 6.92 1.44 0.62
C SER A 16 7.17 0.70 -0.68
N GLN A 17 7.35 1.43 -1.80
CA GLN A 17 7.66 0.92 -3.13
C GLN A 17 8.64 1.91 -3.80
N PRO A 18 9.94 1.60 -3.87
CA PRO A 18 10.56 0.39 -3.32
C PRO A 18 10.48 0.37 -1.79
N PHE A 19 10.45 -0.83 -1.20
CA PHE A 19 10.73 -0.93 0.23
C PHE A 19 12.24 -0.77 0.45
N ILE A 20 12.62 0.15 1.32
CA ILE A 20 14.00 0.38 1.73
C ILE A 20 14.19 -0.08 3.18
N GLU A 21 14.94 -1.17 3.36
CA GLU A 21 15.26 -1.73 4.67
C GLU A 21 15.95 -0.70 5.55
N GLY A 22 15.56 -0.62 6.82
CA GLY A 22 16.06 0.36 7.78
C GLY A 22 15.45 1.77 7.68
N LEU A 23 14.93 2.18 6.51
CA LEU A 23 14.36 3.52 6.30
C LEU A 23 12.83 3.54 6.28
N THR A 24 12.23 2.59 5.57
CA THR A 24 10.77 2.57 5.41
C THR A 24 10.11 2.34 6.76
N TRP A 25 9.12 3.18 7.08
CA TRP A 25 8.46 3.28 8.38
C TRP A 25 9.35 3.74 9.55
N ASN A 26 10.59 4.15 9.29
CA ASN A 26 11.52 4.62 10.31
C ASN A 26 11.90 6.09 10.08
N ARG A 27 11.10 6.99 10.66
CA ARG A 27 11.29 8.44 10.51
C ARG A 27 12.66 8.90 11.02
N ASP A 28 13.14 8.35 12.13
CA ASP A 28 14.39 8.77 12.76
C ASP A 28 15.60 8.35 11.93
N ALA A 29 15.58 7.15 11.35
CA ALA A 29 16.60 6.73 10.39
C ALA A 29 16.59 7.59 9.12
N CYS A 30 15.41 7.92 8.58
CA CYS A 30 15.29 8.83 7.44
C CYS A 30 15.82 10.23 7.76
N LEU A 31 15.49 10.77 8.94
CA LEU A 31 15.98 12.08 9.37
C LEU A 31 17.50 12.08 9.50
N SER A 32 18.07 11.03 10.11
CA SER A 32 19.52 10.87 10.27
C SER A 32 20.24 10.77 8.92
N LEU A 33 19.66 10.01 7.97
CA LEU A 33 20.20 9.88 6.62
C LEU A 33 20.18 11.22 5.87
N VAL A 34 19.08 11.96 5.90
CA VAL A 34 18.99 13.23 5.17
C VAL A 34 19.88 14.30 5.83
N ASN A 35 20.05 14.28 7.15
CA ASN A 35 20.99 15.18 7.82
C ASN A 35 22.45 14.92 7.40
N SER A 36 22.84 13.67 7.16
CA SER A 36 24.22 13.33 6.77
C SER A 36 24.59 13.81 5.36
N THR A 37 23.62 14.19 4.53
CA THR A 37 23.87 14.73 3.19
C THR A 37 24.16 16.23 3.16
N GLY A 38 23.90 16.95 4.27
CA GLY A 38 23.98 18.40 4.33
C GLY A 38 22.82 19.14 3.64
N ILE A 39 21.79 18.42 3.15
CA ILE A 39 20.60 19.05 2.57
C ILE A 39 19.87 19.85 3.66
N LYS A 40 19.62 21.13 3.40
CA LYS A 40 18.87 21.99 4.31
C LYS A 40 17.43 21.45 4.42
N LEU A 41 17.04 20.95 5.59
CA LEU A 41 15.71 20.35 5.79
C LEU A 41 14.59 21.35 6.06
N LYS A 42 14.94 22.59 6.41
CA LYS A 42 14.00 23.65 6.76
C LYS A 42 14.31 24.94 6.02
N ASP A 43 13.28 25.72 5.79
CA ASP A 43 13.35 27.09 5.31
C ASP A 43 12.70 28.00 6.36
N GLY A 44 13.55 28.63 7.19
CA GLY A 44 13.13 29.17 8.48
C GLY A 44 12.62 28.06 9.40
N GLU A 45 11.42 28.23 9.96
CA GLU A 45 10.76 27.22 10.80
C GLU A 45 10.05 26.11 10.00
N ARG A 46 9.89 26.31 8.68
CA ARG A 46 9.07 25.47 7.82
C ARG A 46 9.89 24.30 7.28
N TRP A 47 9.39 23.07 7.45
CA TRP A 47 9.99 21.89 6.80
C TRP A 47 9.90 21.98 5.28
N ARG A 48 10.99 21.64 4.60
CA ARG A 48 11.03 21.48 3.14
C ARG A 48 10.44 20.14 2.72
N VAL A 49 9.84 20.13 1.55
CA VAL A 49 9.22 18.95 0.92
C VAL A 49 10.04 18.49 -0.29
N PRO A 50 9.88 17.23 -0.78
CA PRO A 50 10.64 16.74 -1.93
C PRO A 50 10.52 17.60 -3.20
N ALA A 51 9.38 18.27 -3.42
CA ALA A 51 9.20 19.19 -4.55
C ALA A 51 10.15 20.39 -4.52
N GLU A 52 10.71 20.74 -3.35
CA GLU A 52 11.61 21.88 -3.16
C GLU A 52 13.08 21.50 -3.29
N LEU A 53 13.43 20.23 -3.53
CA LEU A 53 14.80 19.80 -3.79
C LEU A 53 15.21 20.19 -5.22
N ASN A 54 16.40 20.79 -5.37
CA ASN A 54 17.00 20.98 -6.68
C ASN A 54 17.64 19.69 -7.21
N GLU A 55 18.12 19.68 -8.46
CA GLU A 55 18.67 18.47 -9.09
C GLU A 55 19.92 17.93 -8.38
N ASP A 56 20.78 18.81 -7.85
CA ASP A 56 21.97 18.38 -7.11
C ASP A 56 21.59 17.77 -5.76
N GLU A 57 20.67 18.39 -5.03
CA GLU A 57 20.15 17.83 -3.77
C GLU A 57 19.43 16.50 -3.98
N LYS A 58 18.68 16.34 -5.07
CA LYS A 58 18.08 15.04 -5.44
C LYS A 58 19.15 13.99 -5.69
N ARG A 59 20.20 14.33 -6.44
CA ARG A 59 21.33 13.42 -6.72
C ARG A 59 22.02 13.01 -5.42
N THR A 60 22.36 13.97 -4.56
CA THR A 60 22.98 13.70 -3.26
C THR A 60 22.11 12.81 -2.37
N LEU A 61 20.79 13.04 -2.35
CA LEU A 61 19.87 12.20 -1.57
C LEU A 61 19.82 10.76 -2.10
N ILE A 62 19.74 10.58 -3.42
CA ILE A 62 19.75 9.25 -4.06
C ILE A 62 21.06 8.52 -3.76
N GLU A 63 22.20 9.19 -3.83
CA GLU A 63 23.51 8.61 -3.48
C GLU A 63 23.58 8.18 -2.01
N ALA A 64 23.01 8.98 -1.11
CA ALA A 64 22.97 8.63 0.31
C ALA A 64 22.09 7.39 0.57
N ILE A 65 20.90 7.33 -0.05
CA ILE A 65 20.03 6.15 0.01
C ILE A 65 20.75 4.92 -0.55
N THR A 66 21.45 5.07 -1.68
CA THR A 66 22.23 4.00 -2.32
C THR A 66 23.31 3.46 -1.39
N LYS A 67 24.06 4.34 -0.74
CA LYS A 67 25.12 3.97 0.23
C LYS A 67 24.54 3.30 1.49
N TYR A 68 23.33 3.68 1.88
CA TYR A 68 22.63 3.07 3.02
C TYR A 68 22.16 1.65 2.70
N THR A 69 21.68 1.41 1.48
CA THR A 69 21.20 0.09 1.07
C THR A 69 22.34 -0.92 0.82
N LEU A 70 22.13 -2.18 1.20
CA LEU A 70 23.06 -3.27 0.88
C LEU A 70 23.28 -3.37 -0.65
N LYS A 71 24.53 -3.52 -1.08
CA LYS A 71 24.93 -3.52 -2.51
C LYS A 71 24.09 -4.42 -3.41
N LYS A 72 23.58 -5.56 -2.90
CA LYS A 72 22.77 -6.51 -3.68
C LYS A 72 21.42 -5.95 -4.14
N ASN A 73 20.85 -4.99 -3.42
CA ASN A 73 19.50 -4.45 -3.71
C ASN A 73 19.53 -2.99 -4.19
N ALA A 74 20.71 -2.34 -4.18
CA ALA A 74 20.84 -0.92 -4.46
C ALA A 74 20.38 -0.54 -5.88
N THR A 75 20.74 -1.31 -6.90
CA THR A 75 20.38 -1.01 -8.30
C THR A 75 18.87 -1.06 -8.54
N GLU A 76 18.20 -2.10 -8.02
CA GLU A 76 16.74 -2.24 -8.14
C GLU A 76 16.02 -1.10 -7.41
N ILE A 77 16.47 -0.76 -6.19
CA ILE A 77 15.92 0.35 -5.42
C ILE A 77 16.07 1.69 -6.16
N ILE A 78 17.22 1.96 -6.77
CA ILE A 78 17.44 3.20 -7.54
C ILE A 78 16.49 3.27 -8.74
N GLN A 79 16.36 2.16 -9.48
CA GLN A 79 15.48 2.09 -10.65
C GLN A 79 14.01 2.34 -10.28
N GLU A 80 13.56 1.91 -9.09
CA GLU A 80 12.21 2.17 -8.61
C GLU A 80 12.03 3.58 -8.00
N LEU A 81 13.08 4.18 -7.45
CA LEU A 81 13.04 5.53 -6.88
C LEU A 81 12.96 6.63 -7.95
N ILE A 82 13.58 6.40 -9.10
CA ILE A 82 13.61 7.35 -10.21
C ILE A 82 12.48 7.03 -11.18
N GLY A 83 11.60 7.99 -11.42
CA GLY A 83 10.51 7.79 -12.36
C GLY A 83 9.76 9.08 -12.69
N TYR A 84 8.66 8.91 -13.42
CA TYR A 84 7.82 10.02 -13.81
C TYR A 84 7.01 10.56 -12.64
N THR A 85 6.87 11.87 -12.61
CA THR A 85 5.98 12.58 -11.71
C THR A 85 5.05 13.46 -12.53
N TYR A 86 3.79 13.53 -12.13
CA TYR A 86 2.76 14.32 -12.79
C TYR A 86 2.39 15.47 -11.86
N SER A 87 2.75 16.68 -12.25
CA SER A 87 2.42 17.89 -11.50
C SER A 87 1.30 18.65 -12.20
N PHE A 88 0.35 19.20 -11.44
CA PHE A 88 -0.71 20.08 -11.92
C PHE A 88 -0.34 21.53 -11.60
N PRO A 89 0.23 22.30 -12.55
CA PRO A 89 0.85 23.59 -12.24
C PRO A 89 -0.15 24.68 -11.82
N ARG A 90 -1.44 24.47 -12.09
CA ARG A 90 -2.54 25.38 -11.72
C ARG A 90 -3.04 25.16 -10.29
N GLU A 91 -2.59 24.11 -9.62
CA GLU A 91 -2.92 23.85 -8.22
C GLU A 91 -1.88 24.50 -7.30
N ASP A 92 -2.33 24.91 -6.12
CA ASP A 92 -1.48 25.62 -5.15
C ASP A 92 -0.25 24.78 -4.77
N PRO A 93 0.95 25.41 -4.68
CA PRO A 93 2.12 24.75 -4.10
C PRO A 93 1.78 24.14 -2.75
N ARG A 94 2.29 22.94 -2.46
CA ARG A 94 2.04 22.23 -1.20
C ARG A 94 0.60 21.79 -0.94
N SER A 95 -0.25 21.82 -1.97
CA SER A 95 -1.55 21.17 -1.94
C SER A 95 -1.44 19.67 -2.24
N PHE A 96 -2.34 18.88 -1.65
CA PHE A 96 -2.54 17.47 -2.06
C PHE A 96 -2.98 17.33 -3.52
N LEU A 97 -3.48 18.40 -4.14
CA LEU A 97 -3.98 18.38 -5.52
C LEU A 97 -2.87 18.55 -6.56
N ARG A 98 -1.70 19.06 -6.17
CA ARG A 98 -0.65 19.45 -7.12
C ARG A 98 0.18 18.28 -7.65
N ASP A 99 0.37 17.23 -6.86
CA ASP A 99 1.03 16.00 -7.30
C ASP A 99 -0.01 14.91 -7.61
N GLY A 100 0.08 14.28 -8.78
CA GLY A 100 -0.92 13.31 -9.23
C GLY A 100 -1.03 12.06 -8.35
N ARG A 101 0.05 11.65 -7.68
CA ARG A 101 -0.01 10.51 -6.75
C ARG A 101 -0.68 10.91 -5.44
N ASP A 102 -0.38 12.10 -4.95
CA ASP A 102 -1.02 12.66 -3.74
C ASP A 102 -2.51 12.92 -3.98
N PHE A 103 -2.87 13.46 -5.16
CA PHE A 103 -4.25 13.73 -5.53
C PHE A 103 -5.04 12.42 -5.70
N SER A 104 -4.47 11.44 -6.40
CA SER A 104 -5.06 10.09 -6.49
C SER A 104 -5.30 9.47 -5.10
N THR A 105 -4.36 9.64 -4.18
CA THR A 105 -4.50 9.15 -2.80
C THR A 105 -5.66 9.84 -2.07
N LEU A 106 -5.82 11.15 -2.24
CA LEU A 106 -6.94 11.91 -1.67
C LEU A 106 -8.29 11.40 -2.21
N LEU A 107 -8.42 11.26 -3.53
CA LEU A 107 -9.64 10.76 -4.18
C LEU A 107 -9.97 9.32 -3.75
N ASN A 108 -8.96 8.45 -3.72
CA ASN A 108 -9.11 7.08 -3.26
C ASN A 108 -9.60 7.00 -1.81
N SER A 109 -9.09 7.88 -0.93
CA SER A 109 -9.55 7.92 0.45
C SER A 109 -11.04 8.28 0.56
N CYS A 110 -11.53 9.21 -0.29
CA CYS A 110 -12.95 9.57 -0.35
C CYS A 110 -13.82 8.38 -0.77
N GLY A 111 -13.40 7.63 -1.79
CA GLY A 111 -14.12 6.43 -2.24
C GLY A 111 -14.19 5.34 -1.16
N ARG A 112 -13.06 5.05 -0.49
CA ARG A 112 -12.94 3.96 0.50
C ARG A 112 -13.82 4.11 1.73
N ILE A 113 -14.20 5.34 2.06
CA ILE A 113 -15.05 5.66 3.20
C ILE A 113 -16.48 6.06 2.79
N ASN A 114 -16.90 5.68 1.57
CA ASN A 114 -18.24 5.96 1.02
C ASN A 114 -18.58 7.47 0.94
N LYS A 115 -17.58 8.29 0.59
CA LYS A 115 -17.72 9.75 0.38
C LYS A 115 -17.27 10.15 -1.03
N ALA A 116 -17.52 9.31 -2.03
CA ALA A 116 -17.10 9.54 -3.41
C ALA A 116 -17.57 10.90 -3.98
N GLY A 117 -18.75 11.38 -3.59
CA GLY A 117 -19.26 12.71 -3.98
C GLY A 117 -18.34 13.87 -3.60
N VAL A 118 -17.59 13.77 -2.50
CA VAL A 118 -16.59 14.78 -2.11
C VAL A 118 -15.45 14.80 -3.13
N GLY A 119 -14.96 13.63 -3.53
CA GLY A 119 -13.93 13.50 -4.57
C GLY A 119 -14.40 14.05 -5.92
N ILE A 120 -15.64 13.77 -6.31
CA ILE A 120 -16.25 14.33 -7.53
C ILE A 120 -16.30 15.86 -7.45
N GLY A 121 -16.73 16.42 -6.33
CA GLY A 121 -16.78 17.87 -6.11
C GLY A 121 -15.41 18.56 -6.26
N ILE A 122 -14.34 17.93 -5.77
CA ILE A 122 -12.97 18.42 -5.99
C ILE A 122 -12.63 18.39 -7.49
N CYS A 123 -12.90 17.28 -8.18
CA CYS A 123 -12.64 17.17 -9.62
C CYS A 123 -13.44 18.21 -10.44
N MET A 124 -14.61 18.63 -9.96
CA MET A 124 -15.44 19.68 -10.55
C MET A 124 -14.96 21.11 -10.24
N GLY A 125 -13.93 21.29 -9.42
CA GLY A 125 -13.32 22.60 -9.17
C GLY A 125 -13.54 23.16 -7.76
N ASP A 126 -14.24 22.47 -6.85
CA ASP A 126 -14.39 22.97 -5.48
C ASP A 126 -13.08 22.82 -4.70
N ARG A 127 -12.35 23.95 -4.57
CA ARG A 127 -11.11 24.09 -3.79
C ARG A 127 -11.33 24.57 -2.36
N ASN A 128 -12.60 24.65 -1.92
CA ASN A 128 -12.97 25.17 -0.61
C ASN A 128 -13.59 24.05 0.24
N LYS A 129 -14.91 23.89 0.15
CA LYS A 129 -15.68 23.01 1.04
C LYS A 129 -15.31 21.54 0.79
N MET A 130 -15.26 21.12 -0.46
CA MET A 130 -14.97 19.73 -0.81
C MET A 130 -13.51 19.37 -0.53
N LEU A 131 -12.58 20.28 -0.80
CA LEU A 131 -11.17 20.07 -0.49
C LEU A 131 -10.94 19.90 1.01
N ARG A 132 -11.46 20.81 1.84
CA ARG A 132 -11.33 20.72 3.31
C ARG A 132 -11.94 19.42 3.86
N GLU A 133 -13.10 19.02 3.33
CA GLU A 133 -13.71 17.76 3.72
C GLU A 133 -12.84 16.57 3.31
N ALA A 134 -12.28 16.56 2.11
CA ALA A 134 -11.39 15.50 1.67
C ALA A 134 -10.10 15.39 2.51
N GLU A 135 -9.53 16.50 2.95
CA GLU A 135 -8.36 16.50 3.84
C GLU A 135 -8.69 15.91 5.22
N ASN A 136 -9.87 16.22 5.76
CA ASN A 136 -10.40 15.60 6.97
C ASN A 136 -10.62 14.09 6.77
N ILE A 137 -11.19 13.70 5.64
CA ILE A 137 -11.38 12.31 5.24
C ILE A 137 -10.05 11.56 5.18
N LEU A 138 -9.04 12.14 4.54
CA LEU A 138 -7.71 11.54 4.43
C LEU A 138 -7.07 11.33 5.80
N THR A 139 -7.26 12.28 6.72
CA THR A 139 -6.78 12.17 8.10
C THR A 139 -7.47 11.03 8.85
N LYS A 140 -8.80 10.94 8.77
CA LYS A 140 -9.60 9.85 9.34
C LYS A 140 -9.21 8.50 8.74
N TYR A 141 -9.08 8.44 7.42
CA TYR A 141 -8.66 7.25 6.68
C TYR A 141 -7.31 6.71 7.15
N ARG A 142 -6.31 7.59 7.31
CA ARG A 142 -4.99 7.22 7.85
C ARG A 142 -5.07 6.73 9.30
N LYS A 143 -5.94 7.32 10.12
CA LYS A 143 -6.16 6.86 11.51
C LYS A 143 -6.71 5.43 11.51
N MET A 144 -7.77 5.16 10.75
CA MET A 144 -8.36 3.82 10.64
C MET A 144 -7.35 2.76 10.21
N ILE A 145 -6.51 3.06 9.20
CA ILE A 145 -5.46 2.13 8.76
C ILE A 145 -4.52 1.78 9.93
N ARG A 146 -4.08 2.77 10.71
CA ARG A 146 -3.20 2.51 11.87
C ARG A 146 -3.90 1.64 12.90
N ASP A 147 -5.16 1.95 13.22
CA ASP A 147 -5.95 1.22 14.20
C ASP A 147 -6.11 -0.26 13.77
N TYR A 148 -6.43 -0.52 12.50
CA TYR A 148 -6.53 -1.88 11.95
C TYR A 148 -5.19 -2.63 12.01
N MET A 149 -4.09 -1.99 11.61
CA MET A 149 -2.76 -2.61 11.64
C MET A 149 -2.30 -2.93 13.07
N ASN A 150 -2.64 -2.07 14.05
CA ASN A 150 -2.35 -2.32 15.46
C ASN A 150 -3.12 -3.53 15.99
N ILE A 151 -4.42 -3.64 15.68
CA ILE A 151 -5.22 -4.80 16.08
C ILE A 151 -4.66 -6.08 15.45
N LEU A 152 -4.39 -6.09 14.15
CA LEU A 152 -3.78 -7.24 13.47
C LEU A 152 -2.40 -7.63 14.04
N GLY A 153 -1.61 -6.64 14.49
CA GLY A 153 -0.30 -6.88 15.10
C GLY A 153 -0.37 -7.47 16.51
N ASN A 154 -1.39 -7.09 17.29
CA ASN A 154 -1.58 -7.54 18.67
C ASN A 154 -2.31 -8.89 18.74
N GLU A 155 -3.26 -9.14 17.85
CA GLU A 155 -4.06 -10.37 17.81
C GLU A 155 -3.45 -11.41 16.87
N ARG A 156 -2.38 -12.07 17.31
CA ARG A 156 -1.59 -13.02 16.47
C ARG A 156 -2.42 -14.12 15.80
N TRP A 157 -3.52 -14.56 16.41
CA TRP A 157 -4.41 -15.58 15.84
C TRP A 157 -5.06 -15.17 14.51
N ARG A 158 -5.06 -13.86 14.20
CA ARG A 158 -5.58 -13.34 12.92
C ARG A 158 -4.64 -13.56 11.76
N ILE A 159 -3.38 -13.93 11.99
CA ILE A 159 -2.39 -14.08 10.93
C ILE A 159 -1.84 -15.51 10.98
N SER A 160 -2.04 -16.24 9.89
CA SER A 160 -1.33 -17.49 9.62
C SER A 160 -0.22 -17.22 8.62
N ASP A 161 1.02 -17.51 9.01
CA ASP A 161 2.21 -17.25 8.19
C ASP A 161 2.89 -18.57 7.80
N SER A 162 3.06 -18.77 6.49
CA SER A 162 3.75 -19.91 5.90
C SER A 162 4.91 -19.44 5.02
N LYS A 163 5.69 -20.39 4.48
CA LYS A 163 6.83 -20.09 3.60
C LYS A 163 6.43 -19.24 2.38
N TYR A 164 5.25 -19.49 1.81
CA TYR A 164 4.82 -18.90 0.53
C TYR A 164 3.58 -18.02 0.63
N CYS A 165 2.85 -18.06 1.74
CA CYS A 165 1.58 -17.38 1.90
C CYS A 165 1.38 -16.80 3.31
N VAL A 166 0.75 -15.63 3.38
CA VAL A 166 0.26 -15.02 4.61
C VAL A 166 -1.26 -14.90 4.51
N MET A 167 -1.98 -15.60 5.37
CA MET A 167 -3.43 -15.50 5.47
C MET A 167 -3.82 -14.58 6.64
N VAL A 168 -4.73 -13.64 6.38
CA VAL A 168 -5.13 -12.60 7.32
C VAL A 168 -6.64 -12.63 7.53
N ASN A 169 -7.07 -12.84 8.77
CA ASN A 169 -8.47 -12.76 9.18
C ASN A 169 -8.81 -11.35 9.70
N GLY A 170 -9.40 -10.54 8.82
CA GLY A 170 -9.88 -9.20 9.10
C GLY A 170 -11.32 -9.13 9.65
N GLU A 171 -11.98 -10.27 9.91
CA GLU A 171 -13.38 -10.28 10.35
C GLU A 171 -13.59 -9.53 11.67
N GLY A 172 -14.64 -8.71 11.69
CA GLY A 172 -14.98 -7.86 12.84
C GLY A 172 -14.07 -6.64 13.03
N VAL A 173 -13.04 -6.47 12.20
CA VAL A 173 -12.06 -5.38 12.32
C VAL A 173 -11.98 -4.56 11.04
N ILE A 174 -11.78 -5.22 9.90
CA ILE A 174 -11.51 -4.58 8.62
C ILE A 174 -12.80 -4.58 7.79
N PRO A 175 -13.37 -3.41 7.45
CA PRO A 175 -14.52 -3.35 6.57
C PRO A 175 -14.14 -3.79 5.16
N GLU A 176 -15.10 -4.36 4.42
CA GLU A 176 -14.82 -4.93 3.10
C GLU A 176 -14.23 -3.93 2.09
N THR A 177 -14.57 -2.63 2.22
CA THR A 177 -14.03 -1.55 1.41
C THR A 177 -12.53 -1.32 1.63
N MET A 178 -11.96 -1.79 2.75
CA MET A 178 -10.56 -1.58 3.14
C MET A 178 -9.66 -2.78 2.87
N THR A 179 -10.22 -3.94 2.54
CA THR A 179 -9.49 -5.21 2.30
C THR A 179 -8.30 -5.02 1.37
N GLY A 180 -8.53 -4.38 0.22
CA GLY A 180 -7.50 -4.14 -0.78
C GLY A 180 -6.39 -3.18 -0.36
N THR A 181 -6.67 -2.25 0.55
CA THR A 181 -5.67 -1.33 1.11
C THR A 181 -4.80 -2.07 2.12
N ILE A 182 -5.42 -2.79 3.05
CA ILE A 182 -4.72 -3.49 4.11
C ILE A 182 -3.90 -4.65 3.55
N SER A 183 -4.43 -5.42 2.60
CA SER A 183 -3.68 -6.49 1.93
C SER A 183 -2.46 -5.95 1.20
N SER A 184 -2.56 -4.79 0.53
CA SER A 184 -1.42 -4.13 -0.11
C SER A 184 -0.37 -3.66 0.90
N LEU A 185 -0.76 -3.11 2.05
CA LEU A 185 0.18 -2.68 3.09
C LEU A 185 0.92 -3.89 3.69
N ILE A 186 0.21 -4.98 3.96
CA ILE A 186 0.81 -6.21 4.47
C ILE A 186 1.76 -6.80 3.42
N ALA A 187 1.38 -6.80 2.14
CA ALA A 187 2.23 -7.27 1.03
C ALA A 187 3.46 -6.38 0.77
N GLY A 188 3.39 -5.09 1.13
CA GLY A 188 4.53 -4.17 1.12
C GLY A 188 5.48 -4.31 2.32
N SER A 189 5.13 -5.15 3.30
CA SER A 189 5.98 -5.38 4.47
C SER A 189 7.12 -6.37 4.15
N PRO A 190 8.37 -6.11 4.56
CA PRO A 190 9.53 -6.93 4.20
C PRO A 190 9.52 -8.33 4.73
N LYS A 191 8.96 -8.50 5.93
CA LYS A 191 8.76 -9.81 6.53
C LYS A 191 7.91 -10.73 5.64
N ASN A 192 7.13 -10.15 4.73
CA ASN A 192 6.27 -10.85 3.79
C ASN A 192 6.84 -10.88 2.35
N SER A 193 8.06 -10.40 2.12
CA SER A 193 8.68 -10.43 0.80
C SER A 193 8.76 -11.86 0.26
N GLY A 194 8.56 -12.01 -1.06
CA GLY A 194 8.47 -13.31 -1.71
C GLY A 194 7.12 -14.05 -1.59
N LYS A 195 6.17 -13.59 -0.77
CA LYS A 195 4.93 -14.32 -0.44
C LYS A 195 3.68 -13.79 -1.15
N ILE A 196 2.62 -14.60 -1.15
CA ILE A 196 1.26 -14.18 -1.50
C ILE A 196 0.52 -13.83 -0.21
N VAL A 197 -0.04 -12.63 -0.12
CA VAL A 197 -0.89 -12.21 0.99
C VAL A 197 -2.34 -12.38 0.60
N ILE A 198 -3.14 -13.04 1.44
CA ILE A 198 -4.59 -13.20 1.28
C ILE A 198 -5.27 -12.69 2.55
N LEU A 199 -6.17 -11.73 2.40
CA LEU A 199 -6.95 -11.16 3.49
C LEU A 199 -8.43 -11.45 3.28
N ARG A 200 -9.10 -11.96 4.31
CA ARG A 200 -10.56 -12.14 4.33
C ARG A 200 -11.24 -11.23 5.34
N THR A 201 -12.49 -10.87 5.10
CA THR A 201 -13.38 -10.23 6.07
C THR A 201 -14.85 -10.49 5.75
N ASN A 202 -15.74 -10.16 6.68
CA ASN A 202 -17.18 -10.17 6.45
C ASN A 202 -17.54 -9.18 5.33
N GLY A 203 -18.24 -9.68 4.32
CA GLY A 203 -18.88 -8.88 3.29
C GLY A 203 -20.35 -8.61 3.62
N GLU A 204 -21.02 -7.96 2.67
CA GLU A 204 -22.47 -7.74 2.71
C GLU A 204 -23.25 -9.07 2.61
N GLU A 205 -24.50 -9.07 3.06
CA GLU A 205 -25.47 -10.15 2.80
C GLU A 205 -24.97 -11.56 3.20
N GLY A 206 -24.21 -11.66 4.30
CA GLY A 206 -23.72 -12.96 4.78
C GLY A 206 -22.59 -13.55 3.94
N THR A 207 -21.94 -12.75 3.11
CA THR A 207 -20.77 -13.17 2.32
C THR A 207 -19.45 -12.95 3.06
N ILE A 208 -18.38 -13.57 2.57
CA ILE A 208 -16.99 -13.28 2.93
C ILE A 208 -16.28 -12.70 1.70
N LYS A 209 -15.57 -11.60 1.91
CA LYS A 209 -14.79 -10.92 0.88
C LYS A 209 -13.31 -11.17 1.08
N PHE A 210 -12.65 -11.55 0.00
CA PHE A 210 -11.22 -11.83 -0.07
C PHE A 210 -10.50 -10.79 -0.91
N SER A 211 -9.27 -10.46 -0.52
CA SER A 211 -8.33 -9.70 -1.33
C SER A 211 -6.95 -10.36 -1.26
N SER A 212 -6.35 -10.62 -2.43
CA SER A 212 -5.00 -11.17 -2.54
C SER A 212 -4.03 -10.21 -3.22
N ARG A 213 -2.76 -10.31 -2.83
CA ARG A 213 -1.64 -9.51 -3.37
C ARG A 213 -0.38 -10.37 -3.44
N LYS A 214 0.37 -10.25 -4.52
CA LYS A 214 1.77 -10.67 -4.54
C LYS A 214 2.60 -9.62 -3.81
N SER A 215 3.41 -10.03 -2.86
CA SER A 215 4.35 -9.14 -2.17
C SER A 215 5.48 -8.69 -3.11
N ILE A 216 6.25 -7.71 -2.64
CA ILE A 216 7.52 -7.34 -3.28
C ILE A 216 8.42 -8.58 -3.37
N GLY A 217 9.04 -8.81 -4.54
CA GLY A 217 9.93 -9.94 -4.80
C GLY A 217 9.23 -11.30 -4.94
N CYS A 218 7.90 -11.36 -4.98
CA CYS A 218 7.16 -12.61 -5.16
C CYS A 218 7.36 -13.17 -6.58
N LYS A 219 8.14 -14.26 -6.69
CA LYS A 219 8.44 -14.98 -7.96
C LYS A 219 7.43 -16.08 -8.28
N SER A 220 6.37 -16.21 -7.49
CA SER A 220 5.34 -17.23 -7.72
C SER A 220 4.69 -17.07 -9.09
N ASN A 221 4.56 -18.17 -9.83
CA ASN A 221 3.87 -18.20 -11.13
C ASN A 221 2.34 -18.18 -11.00
N VAL A 222 1.79 -18.27 -9.78
CA VAL A 222 0.35 -18.27 -9.52
C VAL A 222 -0.29 -17.00 -10.09
N ASN A 223 -1.28 -17.13 -10.95
CA ASN A 223 -2.09 -16.00 -11.41
C ASN A 223 -3.24 -15.78 -10.42
N LEU A 224 -3.16 -14.69 -9.63
CA LEU A 224 -4.15 -14.44 -8.58
C LEU A 224 -5.57 -14.21 -9.12
N SER A 225 -5.69 -13.67 -10.34
CA SER A 225 -6.99 -13.47 -10.99
C SER A 225 -7.67 -14.80 -11.30
N GLU A 226 -6.92 -15.74 -11.89
CA GLU A 226 -7.42 -17.09 -12.20
C GLU A 226 -7.70 -17.89 -10.94
N LEU A 227 -6.79 -17.86 -9.95
CA LEU A 227 -6.98 -18.51 -8.66
C LEU A 227 -8.28 -18.07 -7.99
N MET A 228 -8.50 -16.76 -7.90
CA MET A 228 -9.69 -16.22 -7.24
C MET A 228 -10.96 -16.47 -8.05
N ARG A 229 -10.91 -16.37 -9.39
CA ARG A 229 -12.07 -16.63 -10.25
C ARG A 229 -12.49 -18.10 -10.21
N GLN A 230 -11.57 -19.02 -10.49
CA GLN A 230 -11.85 -20.46 -10.52
C GLN A 230 -12.30 -20.98 -9.16
N GLY A 231 -11.61 -20.55 -8.10
CA GLY A 231 -11.99 -20.91 -6.74
C GLY A 231 -13.38 -20.39 -6.39
N ALA A 232 -13.67 -19.11 -6.66
CA ALA A 232 -14.98 -18.55 -6.35
C ALA A 232 -16.10 -19.23 -7.17
N GLU A 233 -15.91 -19.44 -8.48
CA GLU A 233 -16.88 -20.12 -9.35
C GLU A 233 -17.19 -21.55 -8.84
N LYS A 234 -16.19 -22.29 -8.35
CA LYS A 234 -16.36 -23.62 -7.78
C LYS A 234 -17.28 -23.63 -6.54
N PHE A 235 -17.32 -22.53 -5.80
CA PHE A 235 -18.13 -22.38 -4.59
C PHE A 235 -19.23 -21.31 -4.76
N GLU A 236 -19.77 -21.19 -5.97
CA GLU A 236 -20.92 -20.34 -6.31
C GLU A 236 -20.73 -18.85 -5.96
N GLY A 237 -19.47 -18.41 -5.89
CA GLY A 237 -19.06 -17.04 -5.65
C GLY A 237 -18.62 -16.32 -6.92
N VAL A 238 -18.11 -15.11 -6.73
CA VAL A 238 -17.58 -14.26 -7.81
C VAL A 238 -16.15 -13.87 -7.48
N GLY A 239 -15.23 -14.02 -8.43
CA GLY A 239 -13.83 -13.66 -8.26
C GLY A 239 -13.19 -13.11 -9.53
N GLY A 240 -12.08 -12.38 -9.36
CA GLY A 240 -11.32 -11.83 -10.47
C GLY A 240 -10.32 -10.75 -10.07
N GLY A 241 -9.70 -10.13 -11.07
CA GLY A 241 -8.72 -9.05 -10.93
C GLY A 241 -7.54 -9.21 -11.88
N HIS A 242 -6.34 -8.92 -11.39
CA HIS A 242 -5.08 -8.98 -12.14
C HIS A 242 -4.16 -10.09 -11.61
N LYS A 243 -3.11 -10.41 -12.40
CA LYS A 243 -2.12 -11.45 -12.07
C LYS A 243 -1.47 -11.28 -10.69
N SER A 244 -1.26 -10.04 -10.24
CA SER A 244 -0.59 -9.69 -8.98
C SER A 244 -1.55 -9.20 -7.88
N ALA A 245 -2.82 -8.99 -8.19
CA ALA A 245 -3.81 -8.45 -7.26
C ALA A 245 -5.22 -8.85 -7.67
N ALA A 246 -5.91 -9.63 -6.84
CA ALA A 246 -7.26 -10.12 -7.13
C ALA A 246 -8.15 -10.10 -5.88
N GLY A 247 -9.40 -10.47 -6.05
CA GLY A 247 -10.35 -10.66 -4.96
C GLY A 247 -11.43 -11.68 -5.32
N ALA A 248 -12.12 -12.15 -4.30
CA ALA A 248 -13.25 -13.06 -4.42
C ALA A 248 -14.32 -12.70 -3.38
N ARG A 249 -15.55 -13.11 -3.65
CA ARG A 249 -16.68 -13.07 -2.72
C ARG A 249 -17.39 -14.42 -2.78
N ILE A 250 -17.59 -15.03 -1.61
CA ILE A 250 -18.29 -16.32 -1.44
C ILE A 250 -19.27 -16.21 -0.28
N THR A 251 -20.22 -17.13 -0.16
CA THR A 251 -21.08 -17.22 1.02
C THR A 251 -20.33 -17.82 2.21
N LYS A 252 -20.78 -17.52 3.43
CA LYS A 252 -20.12 -17.96 4.67
C LYS A 252 -20.07 -19.47 4.84
N ASP A 253 -21.07 -20.20 4.36
CA ASP A 253 -21.15 -21.66 4.45
C ASP A 253 -20.07 -22.37 3.62
N LYS A 254 -19.47 -21.67 2.64
CA LYS A 254 -18.40 -22.20 1.77
C LYS A 254 -16.99 -21.80 2.20
N LEU A 255 -16.86 -21.12 3.33
CA LEU A 255 -15.60 -20.55 3.78
C LEU A 255 -14.50 -21.60 3.93
N ASP A 256 -14.77 -22.69 4.65
CA ASP A 256 -13.75 -23.69 4.97
C ASP A 256 -13.26 -24.39 3.69
N GLU A 257 -14.18 -24.79 2.81
CA GLU A 257 -13.85 -25.40 1.52
C GLU A 257 -13.02 -24.47 0.62
N PHE A 258 -13.29 -23.16 0.66
CA PHE A 258 -12.54 -22.18 -0.12
C PHE A 258 -11.14 -21.92 0.47
N LEU A 259 -10.99 -21.93 1.79
CA LEU A 259 -9.67 -21.84 2.42
C LEU A 259 -8.80 -23.04 2.05
N ASP A 260 -9.35 -24.26 2.08
CA ASP A 260 -8.65 -25.47 1.64
C ASP A 260 -8.22 -25.38 0.17
N TYR A 261 -9.10 -24.86 -0.70
CA TYR A 261 -8.77 -24.62 -2.10
C TYR A 261 -7.59 -23.63 -2.25
N LEU A 262 -7.60 -22.53 -1.50
CA LEU A 262 -6.54 -21.52 -1.56
C LEU A 262 -5.20 -22.09 -1.06
N GLU A 263 -5.20 -22.84 0.05
CA GLU A 263 -4.00 -23.50 0.55
C GLU A 263 -3.43 -24.47 -0.48
N ALA A 264 -4.26 -25.34 -1.05
CA ALA A 264 -3.83 -26.33 -2.03
C ALA A 264 -3.22 -25.68 -3.30
N ASN A 265 -3.80 -24.58 -3.78
CA ASN A 265 -3.38 -23.96 -5.04
C ASN A 265 -2.30 -22.88 -4.89
N VAL A 266 -2.02 -22.42 -3.67
CA VAL A 266 -0.93 -21.45 -3.41
C VAL A 266 0.32 -22.14 -2.85
N ILE A 267 0.15 -23.15 -1.99
CA ILE A 267 1.24 -23.84 -1.32
C ILE A 267 1.77 -24.99 -2.18
N ASN A 268 0.90 -25.85 -2.73
CA ASN A 268 1.35 -27.05 -3.46
C ASN A 268 1.84 -26.77 -4.88
N VAL A 269 1.38 -25.67 -5.52
CA VAL A 269 1.88 -25.27 -6.84
C VAL A 269 3.33 -24.77 -6.76
N GLN A 270 3.74 -24.22 -5.61
CA GLN A 270 5.11 -23.73 -5.41
C GLN A 270 6.10 -24.83 -4.98
N SER A 271 5.63 -25.95 -4.42
CA SER A 271 6.49 -27.13 -4.22
C SER A 271 6.85 -27.82 -5.53
N SER A 272 5.93 -27.87 -6.50
CA SER A 272 6.15 -28.51 -7.80
C SER A 272 6.99 -27.69 -8.77
N SER A 273 7.14 -26.38 -8.53
CA SER A 273 7.95 -25.47 -9.37
C SER A 273 9.41 -25.33 -8.91
N ASN A 274 9.75 -25.88 -7.75
CA ASN A 274 11.09 -25.85 -7.15
C ASN A 274 11.80 -27.23 -7.17
N ASN A 275 11.20 -28.22 -7.83
CA ASN A 275 11.82 -29.49 -8.22
C ASN A 275 12.07 -29.49 -9.72
#